data_AF-A0AAV3U056-F1
#
_entry.id   AF-A0AAV3U056-F1
#
_cell.length_a   1.000
_cell.length_b   1.000
_cell.length_c   1.000
_cell.angle_alpha   90.00
_cell.angle_beta   90.00
_cell.angle_gamma   90.00
#
_symmetry.space_group_name_H-M   'P 1'
#
loop_
_entity.id
_entity.type
_entity.pdbx_description
1 polymer ?
#
loop_
_entity_poly.entity_id
_entity_poly.type
_entity_poly.pdbx_seq_one_letter_code
_entity_poly.pdbx_strand_id
1 'polypeptide(L)'
;MSAENQSPEPQASQGNPEAAVAPAGEQDFSNIEIKHSSTVNAPNQVRVDLPRVLDLGCGILVQLVLQAKKENAKNLFKRLKAGDKIALGAINIGQQAKITLNLALDYSAYDGPGFNSDVFRASVDQLVKKIGPRLRAKQDLGIRSDNQGSVLFDIPAGVRVKGFLNVMMIVMDLKKSGEITMRLSYFDPAQFQVKD
;
A
#
# COMPACT_ATOMS: atom_id res chain seq x y z
N MET A 1 -37.57 7.59 70.57
CA MET A 1 -36.76 6.38 70.31
C MET A 1 -37.35 5.70 69.09
N SER A 2 -36.52 5.55 68.05
CA SER A 2 -36.70 4.76 66.83
C SER A 2 -37.92 5.02 65.94
N ALA A 3 -37.74 5.91 64.96
CA ALA A 3 -38.46 5.87 63.69
C ALA A 3 -37.48 5.38 62.62
N GLU A 4 -37.64 4.13 62.20
CA GLU A 4 -36.91 3.51 61.09
C GLU A 4 -37.49 4.02 59.78
N ASN A 5 -36.68 4.75 59.03
CA ASN A 5 -36.98 5.27 57.71
C ASN A 5 -36.45 4.27 56.68
N GLN A 6 -37.32 3.45 56.09
CA GLN A 6 -36.99 2.56 54.98
C GLN A 6 -37.34 3.22 53.65
N SER A 7 -36.34 3.27 52.78
CA SER A 7 -36.33 3.82 51.41
C SER A 7 -37.34 3.16 50.46
N PRO A 8 -37.83 3.87 49.44
CA PRO A 8 -38.32 3.24 48.21
C PRO A 8 -37.20 3.03 47.17
N GLU A 9 -37.31 1.92 46.44
CA GLU A 9 -36.45 1.46 45.34
C GLU A 9 -36.33 2.46 44.18
N PRO A 10 -35.15 2.58 43.53
CA PRO A 10 -35.05 3.17 42.20
C PRO A 10 -35.19 2.13 41.09
N GLN A 11 -36.06 2.45 40.13
CA GLN A 11 -36.37 1.70 38.92
C GLN A 11 -35.14 1.52 38.02
N ALA A 12 -34.99 0.30 37.48
CA ALA A 12 -33.96 -0.08 36.52
C ALA A 12 -34.08 0.70 35.20
N SER A 13 -33.05 1.49 34.85
CA SER A 13 -32.89 2.01 33.48
C SER A 13 -32.15 0.99 32.62
N GLN A 14 -32.84 0.47 31.61
CA GLN A 14 -32.24 -0.22 30.48
C GLN A 14 -31.40 0.79 29.68
N GLY A 15 -30.12 0.50 29.49
CA GLY A 15 -29.17 1.36 28.78
C GLY A 15 -28.08 0.55 28.10
N ASN A 16 -28.43 0.06 26.91
CA ASN A 16 -27.60 -0.25 25.73
C ASN A 16 -26.36 -1.17 25.87
N PRO A 17 -26.31 -2.31 25.14
CA PRO A 17 -25.11 -3.13 25.06
C PRO A 17 -24.01 -2.43 24.24
N GLU A 18 -22.82 -2.50 24.82
CA GLU A 18 -21.51 -2.22 24.23
C GLU A 18 -21.39 -2.81 22.82
N ALA A 19 -21.29 -1.94 21.82
CA ALA A 19 -21.05 -2.35 20.44
C ALA A 19 -19.63 -2.91 20.33
N ALA A 20 -19.54 -4.24 20.25
CA ALA A 20 -18.34 -4.96 19.89
C ALA A 20 -17.79 -4.43 18.57
N VAL A 21 -16.55 -3.91 18.59
CA VAL A 21 -15.80 -3.58 17.37
C VAL A 21 -15.43 -4.90 16.71
N ALA A 22 -16.10 -5.21 15.60
CA ALA A 22 -15.76 -6.36 14.78
C ALA A 22 -14.33 -6.21 14.21
N PRO A 23 -13.51 -7.29 14.20
CA PRO A 23 -12.24 -7.28 13.51
C PRO A 23 -12.45 -7.11 12.00
N ALA A 24 -11.56 -6.34 11.37
CA ALA A 24 -11.54 -6.13 9.93
C ALA A 24 -11.58 -7.48 9.20
N GLY A 25 -12.64 -7.70 8.42
CA GLY A 25 -12.85 -8.93 7.69
C GLY A 25 -11.72 -9.19 6.71
N GLU A 26 -11.14 -10.38 6.78
CA GLU A 26 -10.35 -10.98 5.70
C GLU A 26 -11.23 -11.03 4.45
N GLN A 27 -10.87 -10.27 3.42
CA GLN A 27 -11.45 -10.42 2.10
C GLN A 27 -10.64 -11.43 1.30
N ASP A 28 -11.31 -12.51 0.89
CA ASP A 28 -10.75 -13.57 0.07
C ASP A 28 -10.73 -13.16 -1.41
N PHE A 29 -9.52 -13.04 -1.98
CA PHE A 29 -9.27 -12.68 -3.38
C PHE A 29 -8.89 -13.90 -4.23
N SER A 30 -9.36 -15.09 -3.86
CA SER A 30 -8.95 -16.38 -4.45
C SER A 30 -9.30 -16.55 -5.94
N ASN A 31 -10.32 -15.85 -6.49
CA ASN A 31 -10.86 -16.18 -7.82
C ASN A 31 -10.82 -15.04 -8.85
N ILE A 32 -9.62 -14.65 -9.30
CA ILE A 32 -9.44 -13.84 -10.52
C ILE A 32 -8.48 -14.57 -11.44
N GLU A 33 -9.00 -15.17 -12.51
CA GLU A 33 -8.22 -15.88 -13.54
C GLU A 33 -7.89 -14.93 -14.69
N ILE A 34 -6.61 -14.54 -14.83
CA ILE A 34 -6.11 -13.84 -16.02
C ILE A 34 -4.79 -14.47 -16.43
N LYS A 35 -4.78 -15.04 -17.63
CA LYS A 35 -3.59 -15.59 -18.32
C LYS A 35 -2.70 -14.42 -18.74
N HIS A 36 -1.41 -14.41 -18.36
CA HIS A 36 -0.22 -14.05 -19.17
C HIS A 36 1.04 -14.20 -18.28
N SER A 37 1.92 -15.15 -18.61
CA SER A 37 3.18 -15.40 -17.89
C SER A 37 4.40 -15.03 -18.73
N SER A 38 5.30 -14.20 -18.22
CA SER A 38 6.64 -14.00 -18.80
C SER A 38 7.66 -14.88 -18.07
N THR A 39 8.44 -15.64 -18.82
CA THR A 39 9.35 -16.70 -18.34
C THR A 39 10.77 -16.22 -18.02
N VAL A 40 11.30 -16.65 -16.87
CA VAL A 40 12.74 -16.83 -16.59
C VAL A 40 12.91 -18.17 -15.84
N ASN A 41 13.92 -18.97 -16.21
CA ASN A 41 14.12 -20.36 -15.76
C ASN A 41 15.05 -20.47 -14.53
N ALA A 42 14.55 -21.04 -13.41
CA ALA A 42 15.32 -21.85 -12.45
C ALA A 42 14.40 -22.81 -11.67
N PRO A 43 14.86 -24.01 -11.23
CA PRO A 43 13.98 -25.16 -10.94
C PRO A 43 13.21 -25.16 -9.61
N ASN A 44 13.17 -24.06 -8.86
CA ASN A 44 12.34 -23.96 -7.64
C ASN A 44 11.88 -22.53 -7.33
N GLN A 45 11.75 -21.70 -8.37
CA GLN A 45 11.32 -20.31 -8.24
C GLN A 45 9.79 -20.23 -8.28
N VAL A 46 9.20 -19.73 -7.19
CA VAL A 46 7.81 -19.27 -7.17
C VAL A 46 7.67 -18.22 -8.27
N ARG A 47 6.91 -18.53 -9.33
CA ARG A 47 6.61 -17.59 -10.41
C ARG A 47 5.66 -16.52 -9.87
N VAL A 48 6.17 -15.31 -9.68
CA VAL A 48 5.37 -14.18 -9.20
C VAL A 48 4.72 -13.46 -10.39
N ASP A 49 3.40 -13.35 -10.36
CA ASP A 49 2.64 -12.50 -11.29
C ASP A 49 2.73 -11.04 -10.82
N LEU A 50 3.70 -10.31 -11.38
CA LEU A 50 3.99 -8.93 -11.01
C LEU A 50 2.82 -7.97 -11.25
N PRO A 51 2.10 -8.02 -12.40
CA PRO A 51 0.85 -7.28 -12.56
C PRO A 51 -0.17 -7.53 -11.45
N ARG A 52 -0.38 -8.79 -11.04
CA ARG A 52 -1.31 -9.11 -9.94
C ARG A 52 -0.85 -8.55 -8.61
N VAL A 53 0.44 -8.68 -8.27
CA VAL A 53 0.98 -8.11 -7.03
C VAL A 53 0.88 -6.58 -7.04
N LEU A 54 1.09 -5.94 -8.19
CA LEU A 54 0.95 -4.50 -8.36
C LEU A 54 -0.50 -4.05 -8.14
N ASP A 55 -1.45 -4.75 -8.73
CA ASP A 55 -2.88 -4.45 -8.59
C ASP A 55 -3.35 -4.58 -7.13
N LEU A 56 -2.99 -5.69 -6.48
CA LEU A 56 -3.27 -5.91 -5.06
C LEU A 56 -2.68 -4.80 -4.19
N GLY A 57 -1.39 -4.47 -4.40
CA GLY A 57 -0.75 -3.41 -3.65
C GLY A 57 -1.39 -2.03 -3.90
N CYS A 58 -1.79 -1.71 -5.13
CA CYS A 58 -2.52 -0.49 -5.44
C CYS A 58 -3.88 -0.43 -4.73
N GLY A 59 -4.62 -1.54 -4.71
CA GLY A 59 -5.88 -1.64 -3.95
C GLY A 59 -5.68 -1.39 -2.45
N ILE A 60 -4.64 -1.98 -1.86
CA ILE A 60 -4.29 -1.79 -0.45
C ILE A 60 -3.87 -0.33 -0.19
N LEU A 61 -3.11 0.30 -1.09
CA LEU A 61 -2.74 1.72 -0.97
C LEU A 61 -3.95 2.64 -0.99
N VAL A 62 -4.94 2.37 -1.87
CA VAL A 62 -6.20 3.12 -1.89
C VAL A 62 -6.89 3.03 -0.53
N GLN A 63 -6.99 1.83 0.04
CA GLN A 63 -7.63 1.63 1.34
C GLN A 63 -6.86 2.33 2.47
N LEU A 64 -5.56 2.10 2.58
CA LEU A 64 -4.74 2.55 3.72
C LEU A 64 -4.37 4.03 3.68
N VAL A 65 -4.23 4.62 2.48
CA VAL A 65 -3.74 6.00 2.32
C VAL A 65 -4.85 6.95 1.88
N LEU A 66 -5.74 6.52 0.98
CA LEU A 66 -6.71 7.42 0.35
C LEU A 66 -8.08 7.41 1.05
N GLN A 67 -8.53 6.23 1.50
CA GLN A 67 -9.86 6.00 2.09
C GLN A 67 -9.86 5.86 3.62
N ALA A 68 -8.74 5.48 4.22
CA ALA A 68 -8.62 5.36 5.67
C ALA A 68 -8.92 6.70 6.39
N LYS A 69 -9.33 6.60 7.66
CA LYS A 69 -9.44 7.76 8.56
C LYS A 69 -8.11 8.53 8.56
N LYS A 70 -8.20 9.87 8.58
CA LYS A 70 -7.03 10.77 8.48
C LYS A 70 -5.91 10.42 9.47
N GLU A 71 -6.26 10.04 10.69
CA GLU A 71 -5.30 9.63 11.71
C GLU A 71 -4.54 8.35 11.34
N ASN A 72 -5.23 7.33 10.82
CA ASN A 72 -4.62 6.06 10.41
C ASN A 72 -3.65 6.27 9.25
N ALA A 73 -4.06 7.03 8.22
CA ALA A 73 -3.20 7.36 7.08
C ALA A 73 -1.96 8.17 7.53
N LYS A 74 -2.15 9.12 8.47
CA LYS A 74 -1.04 9.90 9.04
C LYS A 74 -0.08 9.04 9.86
N ASN A 75 -0.59 8.08 10.63
CA ASN A 75 0.23 7.15 11.41
C ASN A 75 1.03 6.21 10.50
N LEU A 76 0.40 5.67 9.45
CA LEU A 76 1.10 4.90 8.41
C LEU A 76 2.23 5.72 7.78
N PHE A 77 1.94 6.96 7.37
CA PHE A 77 2.94 7.86 6.80
C PHE A 77 4.12 8.09 7.75
N LYS A 78 3.86 8.37 9.04
CA LYS A 78 4.94 8.58 10.03
C LYS A 78 5.87 7.37 10.11
N ARG A 79 5.30 6.17 10.15
CA ARG A 79 6.06 4.91 10.22
C ARG A 79 6.90 4.71 8.95
N LEU A 80 6.28 4.83 7.78
CA LEU A 80 6.99 4.74 6.51
C LEU A 80 8.11 5.79 6.40
N LYS A 81 7.86 7.03 6.83
CA LYS A 81 8.87 8.10 6.83
C LYS A 81 10.02 7.83 7.80
N ALA A 82 9.78 7.09 8.89
CA ALA A 82 10.82 6.64 9.81
C ALA A 82 11.67 5.48 9.26
N GLY A 83 11.30 4.92 8.10
CA GLY A 83 12.00 3.79 7.48
C GLY A 83 11.38 2.43 7.81
N ASP A 84 10.23 2.38 8.48
CA ASP A 84 9.55 1.12 8.76
C ASP A 84 9.18 0.39 7.47
N LYS A 85 9.41 -0.93 7.47
CA LYS A 85 8.80 -1.86 6.52
C LYS A 85 7.50 -2.40 7.10
N ILE A 86 6.37 -2.09 6.46
CA ILE A 86 5.03 -2.40 6.95
C ILE A 86 4.49 -3.64 6.24
N ALA A 87 4.20 -4.71 6.97
CA ALA A 87 3.52 -5.86 6.38
C ALA A 87 2.07 -5.48 5.99
N LEU A 88 1.72 -5.69 4.73
CA LEU A 88 0.38 -5.46 4.17
C LEU A 88 -0.50 -6.70 4.18
N GLY A 89 0.10 -7.88 4.36
CA GLY A 89 -0.60 -9.17 4.40
C GLY A 89 0.15 -10.25 3.63
N ALA A 90 -0.43 -11.45 3.60
CA ALA A 90 0.09 -12.58 2.82
C ALA A 90 -0.68 -12.72 1.50
N ILE A 91 0.06 -12.84 0.40
CA ILE A 91 -0.46 -13.20 -0.92
C ILE A 91 -0.29 -14.72 -1.07
N ASN A 92 -1.38 -15.41 -1.36
CA ASN A 92 -1.32 -16.82 -1.75
C ASN A 92 -0.91 -16.91 -3.23
N ILE A 93 0.19 -17.62 -3.52
CA ILE A 93 0.62 -17.95 -4.87
C ILE A 93 0.40 -19.44 -5.09
N GLY A 94 -0.62 -19.76 -5.88
CA GLY A 94 -1.09 -21.13 -6.07
C GLY A 94 -1.64 -21.74 -4.78
N GLN A 95 -1.49 -23.06 -4.61
CA GLN A 95 -2.05 -23.79 -3.46
C GLN A 95 -1.09 -23.91 -2.28
N GLN A 96 0.20 -23.53 -2.41
CA GLN A 96 1.23 -23.93 -1.45
C GLN A 96 2.18 -22.81 -0.97
N ALA A 97 2.25 -21.66 -1.66
CA ALA A 97 3.18 -20.60 -1.28
C ALA A 97 2.45 -19.37 -0.72
N LYS A 98 2.82 -18.95 0.49
CA LYS A 98 2.44 -17.66 1.08
C LYS A 98 3.61 -16.70 0.97
N ILE A 99 3.40 -15.56 0.31
CA ILE A 99 4.37 -14.48 0.23
C ILE A 99 3.86 -13.29 1.01
N THR A 100 4.65 -12.77 1.95
CA THR A 100 4.29 -11.54 2.66
C THR A 100 4.57 -10.34 1.76
N LEU A 101 3.55 -9.54 1.47
CA LEU A 101 3.71 -8.24 0.82
C LEU A 101 4.02 -7.20 1.89
N ASN A 102 5.08 -6.45 1.69
CA ASN A 102 5.48 -5.34 2.54
C ASN A 102 5.39 -4.01 1.78
N LEU A 103 5.18 -2.93 2.51
CA LEU A 103 5.22 -1.55 2.03
C LEU A 103 6.40 -0.83 2.68
N ALA A 104 7.16 -0.11 1.86
CA ALA A 104 8.23 0.76 2.31
C ALA A 104 8.19 2.10 1.53
N LEU A 105 8.86 3.11 2.05
CA LEU A 105 8.99 4.42 1.44
C LEU A 105 10.47 4.77 1.31
N ASP A 106 10.85 5.22 0.12
CA ASP A 106 12.12 5.86 -0.14
C ASP A 106 11.84 7.27 -0.66
N TYR A 107 12.09 8.25 0.20
CA TYR A 107 11.91 9.66 -0.12
C TYR A 107 13.25 10.40 -0.25
N SER A 108 14.34 9.66 -0.44
CA SER A 108 15.70 10.23 -0.52
C SER A 108 15.86 11.24 -1.66
N ALA A 109 15.16 11.04 -2.78
CA ALA A 109 15.14 11.96 -3.92
C ALA A 109 13.94 12.93 -3.92
N TYR A 110 13.20 13.05 -2.81
CA TYR A 110 12.19 14.10 -2.70
C TYR A 110 12.87 15.47 -2.61
N ASP A 111 12.43 16.40 -3.44
CA ASP A 111 12.97 17.76 -3.52
C ASP A 111 11.99 18.81 -2.96
N GLY A 112 12.57 19.83 -2.35
CA GLY A 112 11.87 20.96 -1.75
C GLY A 112 11.44 20.75 -0.28
N PRO A 113 11.00 21.82 0.40
CA PRO A 113 10.54 21.74 1.77
C PRO A 113 9.12 21.14 1.86
N GLY A 114 8.81 20.53 3.01
CA GLY A 114 7.43 20.23 3.39
C GLY A 114 6.93 18.82 3.02
N PHE A 115 7.80 17.82 2.96
CA PHE A 115 7.36 16.43 2.83
C PHE A 115 6.53 15.97 4.05
N ASN A 116 5.21 15.99 3.88
CA ASN A 116 4.21 15.71 4.91
C ASN A 116 3.16 14.70 4.42
N SER A 117 2.21 14.34 5.31
CA SER A 117 1.21 13.31 5.03
C SER A 117 0.28 13.67 3.86
N ASP A 118 -0.01 14.95 3.65
CA ASP A 118 -0.91 15.39 2.57
C ASP A 118 -0.20 15.32 1.21
N VAL A 119 1.09 15.69 1.17
CA VAL A 119 1.93 15.52 -0.03
C VAL A 119 2.10 14.04 -0.36
N PHE A 120 2.41 13.20 0.62
CA PHE A 120 2.50 11.75 0.42
C PHE A 120 1.18 11.17 -0.12
N ARG A 121 0.05 11.56 0.47
CA ARG A 121 -1.28 11.13 0.01
C ARG A 121 -1.56 11.57 -1.42
N ALA A 122 -1.19 12.81 -1.80
CA ALA A 122 -1.34 13.30 -3.16
C ALA A 122 -0.48 12.52 -4.16
N SER A 123 0.76 12.16 -3.80
CA SER A 123 1.64 11.35 -4.65
C SER A 123 1.09 9.93 -4.85
N VAL A 124 0.59 9.30 -3.79
CA VAL A 124 -0.06 7.98 -3.88
C VAL A 124 -1.32 8.05 -4.75
N ASP A 125 -2.14 9.11 -4.61
CA ASP A 125 -3.32 9.32 -5.46
C ASP A 125 -2.96 9.44 -6.95
N GLN A 126 -1.93 10.22 -7.29
CA GLN A 126 -1.44 10.32 -8.67
C GLN A 126 -0.91 8.98 -9.20
N LEU A 127 -0.20 8.24 -8.35
CA LEU A 127 0.36 6.93 -8.69
C LEU A 127 -0.73 5.93 -9.05
N VAL A 128 -1.73 5.74 -8.18
CA VAL A 128 -2.82 4.79 -8.44
C VAL A 128 -3.69 5.22 -9.63
N LYS A 129 -3.87 6.52 -9.86
CA LYS A 129 -4.57 7.06 -11.05
C LYS A 129 -3.83 6.76 -12.34
N LYS A 130 -2.50 6.66 -12.33
CA LYS A 130 -1.72 6.28 -13.51
C LYS A 130 -1.63 4.77 -13.70
N ILE A 131 -1.50 4.00 -12.62
CA ILE A 131 -1.34 2.53 -12.69
C ILE A 131 -2.68 1.84 -12.98
N GLY A 132 -3.76 2.23 -12.31
CA GLY A 132 -5.06 1.56 -12.41
C GLY A 132 -5.61 1.43 -13.84
N PRO A 133 -5.64 2.51 -14.66
CA PRO A 133 -6.05 2.41 -16.06
C PRO A 133 -5.16 1.48 -16.90
N ARG A 134 -3.84 1.49 -16.67
CA ARG A 134 -2.90 0.62 -17.39
C ARG A 134 -3.15 -0.86 -17.08
N LEU A 135 -3.35 -1.19 -15.80
CA LEU A 135 -3.70 -2.54 -15.37
C LEU A 135 -5.03 -3.01 -15.99
N ARG A 136 -6.09 -2.19 -15.92
CA ARG A 136 -7.40 -2.53 -16.51
C ARG A 136 -7.34 -2.72 -18.02
N ALA A 137 -6.58 -1.87 -18.71
CA ALA A 137 -6.39 -1.94 -20.15
C ALA A 137 -5.35 -3.00 -20.58
N LYS A 138 -4.74 -3.73 -19.62
CA LYS A 138 -3.63 -4.67 -19.87
C LYS A 138 -2.52 -4.06 -20.72
N GLN A 139 -2.26 -2.77 -20.51
CA GLN A 139 -1.18 -2.04 -21.17
C GLN A 139 0.16 -2.47 -20.58
N ASP A 140 1.22 -2.18 -21.32
CA ASP A 140 2.58 -2.32 -20.81
C ASP A 140 2.76 -1.47 -19.54
N LEU A 141 3.33 -2.09 -18.51
CA LEU A 141 3.61 -1.48 -17.22
C LEU A 141 5.03 -0.90 -17.15
N GLY A 142 5.81 -0.96 -18.23
CA GLY A 142 7.16 -0.42 -18.29
C GLY A 142 8.08 -1.10 -17.28
N ILE A 143 8.04 -2.43 -17.22
CA ILE A 143 8.78 -3.21 -16.23
C ILE A 143 10.27 -3.19 -16.55
N ARG A 144 11.08 -2.63 -15.64
CA ARG A 144 12.55 -2.64 -15.73
C ARG A 144 13.13 -3.37 -14.52
N SER A 145 13.88 -4.44 -14.76
CA SER A 145 14.58 -5.15 -13.68
C SER A 145 15.99 -4.59 -13.50
N ASP A 146 16.45 -4.50 -12.25
CA ASP A 146 17.87 -4.31 -11.96
C ASP A 146 18.59 -5.67 -11.82
N ASN A 147 19.92 -5.65 -11.91
CA ASN A 147 20.74 -6.86 -11.73
C ASN A 147 20.76 -7.35 -10.26
N GLN A 148 20.13 -6.62 -9.34
CA GLN A 148 20.11 -6.95 -7.93
C GLN A 148 18.84 -7.73 -7.55
N GLY A 149 17.84 -7.87 -8.43
CA GLY A 149 16.58 -8.57 -8.11
C GLY A 149 15.48 -7.64 -7.61
N SER A 150 15.54 -6.37 -7.99
CA SER A 150 14.44 -5.41 -7.84
C SER A 150 13.81 -5.14 -9.22
N VAL A 151 12.51 -4.85 -9.22
CA VAL A 151 11.74 -4.53 -10.42
C VAL A 151 11.13 -3.15 -10.26
N LEU A 152 11.43 -2.24 -11.18
CA LEU A 152 10.81 -0.93 -11.31
C LEU A 152 9.63 -0.99 -12.27
N PHE A 153 8.50 -0.41 -11.88
CA PHE A 153 7.40 -0.10 -12.77
C PHE A 153 7.57 1.35 -13.25
N ASP A 154 7.96 1.54 -14.51
CA ASP A 154 8.26 2.83 -15.13
C ASP A 154 6.99 3.61 -15.47
N ILE A 155 6.22 3.93 -14.42
CA ILE A 155 4.97 4.68 -14.48
C ILE A 155 5.14 5.91 -13.57
N PRO A 156 5.80 6.98 -14.07
CA PRO A 156 6.13 8.14 -13.25
C PRO A 156 4.88 8.91 -12.84
N ALA A 157 4.70 9.12 -11.53
CA ALA A 157 3.60 9.91 -10.96
C ALA A 157 4.14 11.22 -10.35
N GLY A 158 3.98 12.32 -11.09
CA GLY A 158 4.48 13.63 -10.70
C GLY A 158 3.50 14.43 -9.84
N VAL A 159 3.99 15.02 -8.76
CA VAL A 159 3.29 16.01 -7.94
C VAL A 159 4.16 17.25 -7.82
N ARG A 160 3.58 18.45 -8.03
CA ARG A 160 4.29 19.71 -7.84
C ARG A 160 3.93 20.33 -6.49
N VAL A 161 4.94 20.60 -5.66
CA VAL A 161 4.79 21.23 -4.35
C VAL A 161 5.68 22.46 -4.30
N LYS A 162 5.09 23.65 -4.11
CA LYS A 162 5.83 24.92 -4.01
C LYS A 162 6.87 25.13 -5.13
N GLY A 163 6.54 24.73 -6.35
CA GLY A 163 7.43 24.84 -7.51
C GLY A 163 8.34 23.63 -7.75
N PHE A 164 8.50 22.73 -6.77
CA PHE A 164 9.32 21.51 -6.93
C PHE A 164 8.49 20.36 -7.50
N LEU A 165 8.92 19.79 -8.62
CA LEU A 165 8.33 18.58 -9.17
C LEU A 165 8.92 17.38 -8.43
N ASN A 166 8.07 16.49 -7.95
CA ASN A 166 8.47 15.26 -7.27
C ASN A 166 7.81 14.08 -7.98
N VAL A 167 8.60 13.09 -8.40
CA VAL A 167 8.11 11.94 -9.16
C VAL A 167 8.17 10.70 -8.30
N MET A 168 7.02 10.05 -8.07
CA MET A 168 6.92 8.77 -7.37
C MET A 168 6.73 7.63 -8.37
N MET A 169 7.40 6.51 -8.13
CA MET A 169 7.20 5.23 -8.83
C MET A 169 7.21 4.06 -7.84
N ILE A 170 6.85 2.86 -8.31
CA ILE A 170 6.89 1.63 -7.52
C ILE A 170 8.12 0.81 -7.91
N VAL A 171 8.88 0.40 -6.90
CA VAL A 171 9.92 -0.62 -7.02
C VAL A 171 9.51 -1.83 -6.18
N MET A 172 9.60 -3.04 -6.72
CA MET A 172 9.40 -4.28 -5.98
C MET A 172 10.73 -4.98 -5.75
N ASP A 173 11.11 -5.17 -4.50
CA ASP A 173 12.26 -5.99 -4.12
C ASP A 173 11.83 -7.46 -4.01
N LEU A 174 12.45 -8.33 -4.81
CA LEU A 174 12.15 -9.77 -4.89
C LEU A 174 13.30 -10.63 -4.32
N LYS A 175 14.31 -10.00 -3.71
CA LYS A 175 15.55 -10.64 -3.23
C LYS A 175 15.32 -11.69 -2.14
N LYS A 176 14.32 -11.51 -1.29
CA LYS A 176 14.09 -12.36 -0.11
C LYS A 176 12.99 -13.37 -0.40
N SER A 177 13.32 -14.65 -0.29
CA SER A 177 12.32 -15.72 -0.43
C SER A 177 11.17 -15.54 0.56
N GLY A 178 9.93 -15.70 0.08
CA GLY A 178 8.72 -15.56 0.89
C GLY A 178 8.30 -14.12 1.21
N GLU A 179 9.01 -13.10 0.71
CA GLU A 179 8.65 -11.69 0.91
C GLU A 179 8.79 -10.90 -0.39
N ILE A 180 7.83 -10.01 -0.65
CA ILE A 180 7.95 -8.95 -1.66
C ILE A 180 7.87 -7.63 -0.92
N THR A 181 8.78 -6.70 -1.20
CA THR A 181 8.66 -5.33 -0.68
C THR A 181 8.29 -4.39 -1.82
N MET A 182 7.08 -3.86 -1.77
CA MET A 182 6.64 -2.74 -2.59
C MET A 182 7.16 -1.45 -1.96
N ARG A 183 8.13 -0.83 -2.63
CA ARG A 183 8.71 0.45 -2.23
C ARG A 183 8.10 1.57 -3.06
N LEU A 184 7.53 2.56 -2.39
CA LEU A 184 7.17 3.84 -2.98
C LEU A 184 8.43 4.70 -3.01
N SER A 185 8.99 4.92 -4.19
CA SER A 185 10.27 5.61 -4.34
C SER A 185 10.09 6.93 -5.07
N TYR A 186 10.62 8.01 -4.51
CA TYR A 186 10.80 9.26 -5.23
C TYR A 186 12.03 9.19 -6.11
N PHE A 187 11.97 9.82 -7.28
CA PHE A 187 13.05 9.91 -8.26
C PHE A 187 13.27 11.35 -8.68
N ASP A 188 14.52 11.64 -9.08
CA ASP A 188 14.89 12.93 -9.65
C ASP A 188 14.10 13.19 -10.95
N PRO A 189 13.30 14.27 -11.03
CA PRO A 189 12.55 14.63 -12.22
C PRO A 189 13.41 14.81 -13.47
N ALA A 190 14.69 15.19 -13.32
CA ALA A 190 15.61 15.37 -14.44
C ALA A 190 15.81 14.08 -15.26
N GLN A 191 15.58 12.91 -14.65
CA GLN A 191 15.66 11.62 -15.32
C GLN A 191 14.50 11.37 -16.31
N PHE A 192 13.44 12.17 -16.24
CA PHE A 192 12.23 12.04 -17.06
C PHE A 192 12.01 13.23 -17.99
N GLN A 193 12.95 14.19 -18.01
CA GLN A 193 12.94 15.22 -19.03
C GLN A 193 13.33 14.55 -20.35
N VAL A 194 12.42 14.56 -21.32
CA VAL A 194 12.76 14.18 -22.70
C VAL A 194 13.82 15.18 -23.15
N LYS A 195 15.00 14.68 -23.52
CA LYS A 195 15.95 15.50 -24.28
C LYS A 195 15.29 15.73 -25.64
N ASP A 196 14.82 16.95 -25.86
CA ASP A 196 14.49 17.45 -27.20
C ASP A 196 15.75 17.47 -28.09
#